data_AF-A0A2M7TBF1-F1
#
_entry.id   AF-A0A2M7TBF1-F1
#
_cell.length_a   1.000
_cell.length_b   1.000
_cell.length_c   1.000
_cell.angle_alpha   90.00
_cell.angle_beta   90.00
_cell.angle_gamma   90.00
#
_symmetry.space_group_name_H-M   'P 1'
#
loop_
_entity.id
_entity.type
_entity.pdbx_description
1 polymer ?
#
loop_
_entity_poly.entity_id
_entity_poly.type
_entity_poly.pdbx_seq_one_letter_code
_entity_poly.pdbx_strand_id
1 'polypeptide(L)'
;TAISQDGLTFTYEGVALNGGAIPNVVYENGTYYLFTGGIEISTSSDGETFTETGKRFDSGGPTNDPGVAKLSDGTYFMVYKTDDGTKKPQNNPPVN
;
A
#
# COMPACT_ATOMS: atom_id res chain seq x y z
N THR A 1 0.72 -9.79 12.79
CA THR A 1 1.66 -8.75 13.24
C THR A 1 2.91 -9.38 13.80
N ALA A 2 3.97 -8.58 13.87
CA ALA A 2 5.16 -8.89 14.64
C ALA A 2 5.71 -7.58 15.21
N ILE A 3 6.24 -7.61 16.42
CA ILE A 3 6.77 -6.42 17.12
C ILE A 3 8.28 -6.52 17.28
N SER A 4 8.94 -5.38 17.34
CA SER A 4 10.36 -5.27 17.57
C SER A 4 10.68 -4.03 18.40
N GLN A 5 11.67 -4.13 19.29
CA GLN A 5 12.20 -3.01 20.05
C GLN A 5 13.39 -2.33 19.35
N ASP A 6 14.06 -3.05 18.45
CA ASP A 6 15.30 -2.61 17.77
C ASP A 6 15.12 -2.41 16.26
N GLY A 7 13.96 -2.80 15.70
CA GLY A 7 13.68 -2.77 14.26
C GLY A 7 14.41 -3.86 13.47
N LEU A 8 15.10 -4.79 14.14
CA LEU A 8 15.93 -5.83 13.52
C LEU A 8 15.46 -7.24 13.90
N THR A 9 15.03 -7.42 15.14
CA THR A 9 14.55 -8.70 15.69
C THR A 9 13.06 -8.62 15.96
N PHE A 10 12.27 -9.50 15.35
CA PHE A 10 10.82 -9.47 15.41
C PHE A 10 10.26 -10.69 16.13
N THR A 11 9.27 -10.48 17.00
CA THR A 11 8.49 -11.54 17.65
C THR A 11 7.09 -11.56 17.04
N TYR A 12 6.65 -12.74 16.59
CA TYR A 12 5.32 -12.95 16.02
C TYR A 12 4.23 -12.77 17.09
N GLU A 13 3.17 -12.03 16.76
CA GLU A 13 2.06 -11.75 17.68
C GLU A 13 0.69 -12.25 17.17
N GLY A 14 0.56 -12.57 15.88
CA GLY A 14 -0.70 -13.08 15.35
C GLY A 14 -0.93 -12.75 13.88
N VAL A 15 -2.16 -12.99 13.41
CA VAL A 15 -2.61 -12.59 12.07
C VAL A 15 -3.42 -11.30 12.20
N ALA A 16 -3.01 -10.27 11.46
CA ALA A 16 -3.65 -8.94 11.55
C ALA A 16 -4.87 -8.79 10.63
N LEU A 17 -4.79 -9.45 9.46
CA LEU A 17 -5.80 -9.54 8.43
C LEU A 17 -5.55 -10.84 7.67
N ASN A 18 -6.60 -11.58 7.34
CA ASN A 18 -6.50 -12.77 6.49
C ASN A 18 -6.65 -12.36 5.03
N GLY A 19 -5.70 -12.75 4.17
CA GLY A 19 -5.66 -12.29 2.78
C GLY A 19 -5.00 -10.90 2.63
N GLY A 20 -5.00 -10.37 1.42
CA GLY A 20 -4.27 -9.14 1.06
C GLY A 20 -2.76 -9.40 0.94
N ALA A 21 -2.22 -9.28 -0.27
CA ALA A 21 -0.87 -9.73 -0.60
C ALA A 21 0.26 -8.93 0.09
N ILE A 22 0.95 -8.02 -0.61
CA ILE A 22 2.06 -7.24 -0.03
C ILE A 22 1.49 -6.10 0.82
N PRO A 23 1.75 -6.05 2.15
CA PRO A 23 1.20 -5.03 3.04
C PRO A 23 2.10 -3.79 3.17
N ASN A 24 1.48 -2.62 3.31
CA ASN A 24 2.12 -1.39 3.77
C ASN A 24 1.20 -0.69 4.79
N VAL A 25 1.78 -0.08 5.83
CA VAL A 25 1.02 0.58 6.90
C VAL A 25 1.45 2.03 7.10
N VAL A 26 0.48 2.91 7.32
CA VAL A 26 0.70 4.29 7.77
C VAL A 26 -0.10 4.52 9.05
N TYR A 27 0.48 5.19 10.04
CA TYR A 27 -0.22 5.59 11.27
C TYR A 27 -0.46 7.09 11.28
N GLU A 28 -1.70 7.49 11.49
CA GLU A 28 -2.11 8.89 11.56
C GLU A 28 -3.28 9.07 12.53
N ASN A 29 -3.17 10.05 13.45
CA ASN A 29 -4.25 10.46 14.35
C ASN A 29 -4.95 9.29 15.07
N GLY A 30 -4.18 8.33 15.57
CA GLY A 30 -4.74 7.17 16.28
C GLY A 30 -5.26 6.05 15.40
N THR A 31 -5.11 6.16 14.08
CA THR A 31 -5.58 5.14 13.12
C THR A 31 -4.41 4.59 12.30
N TYR A 32 -4.31 3.28 12.24
CA TYR A 32 -3.47 2.58 11.28
C TYR A 32 -4.25 2.35 9.98
N TYR A 33 -3.64 2.70 8.87
CA TYR A 33 -4.15 2.45 7.52
C TYR A 33 -3.27 1.39 6.88
N LEU A 34 -3.84 0.21 6.64
CA LEU A 34 -3.19 -0.90 5.96
C LEU A 34 -3.61 -0.92 4.49
N PHE A 35 -2.63 -0.94 3.60
CA PHE A 35 -2.78 -1.09 2.16
C PHE A 35 -2.26 -2.47 1.75
N THR A 36 -2.99 -3.22 0.93
CA THR A 36 -2.60 -4.57 0.48
C THR A 36 -2.53 -4.67 -1.06
N GLY A 37 -2.14 -5.83 -1.61
CA GLY A 37 -1.89 -6.00 -3.05
C GLY A 37 -3.17 -6.07 -3.89
N GLY A 38 -3.55 -4.93 -4.48
CA GLY A 38 -4.88 -4.57 -4.98
C GLY A 38 -5.31 -3.17 -4.49
N ILE A 39 -4.52 -2.63 -3.54
CA ILE A 39 -4.60 -1.34 -2.88
C ILE A 39 -5.92 -1.17 -2.13
N GLU A 40 -6.47 -2.27 -1.64
CA GLU A 40 -7.53 -2.28 -0.64
C GLU A 40 -7.04 -1.63 0.65
N ILE A 41 -7.92 -0.86 1.27
CA ILE A 41 -7.62 -0.09 2.49
C ILE A 41 -8.39 -0.71 3.66
N SER A 42 -7.65 -1.11 4.68
CA SER A 42 -8.19 -1.54 5.97
C SER A 42 -7.71 -0.61 7.07
N THR A 43 -8.49 -0.47 8.13
CA THR A 43 -8.15 0.39 9.27
C THR A 43 -8.09 -0.38 10.58
N SER A 44 -7.27 0.10 11.50
CA SER A 44 -7.16 -0.40 12.86
C SER A 44 -6.93 0.74 13.85
N SER A 45 -7.45 0.63 15.07
CA SER A 45 -7.12 1.53 16.19
C SER A 45 -5.99 1.01 17.08
N ASP A 46 -5.70 -0.29 17.04
CA ASP A 46 -4.70 -0.95 17.89
C ASP A 46 -3.44 -1.37 17.13
N GLY A 47 -3.51 -1.45 15.79
CA GLY A 47 -2.42 -1.93 14.95
C GLY A 47 -2.28 -3.45 14.94
N GLU A 48 -3.13 -4.17 15.67
CA GLU A 48 -3.13 -5.62 15.82
C GLU A 48 -4.17 -6.27 14.92
N THR A 49 -5.38 -5.71 14.86
CA THR A 49 -6.50 -6.24 14.06
C THR A 49 -7.03 -5.20 13.09
N PHE A 50 -7.18 -5.56 11.82
CA PHE A 50 -7.62 -4.64 10.77
C PHE A 50 -9.00 -4.99 10.24
N THR A 51 -9.81 -3.97 10.01
CA THR A 51 -11.14 -4.08 9.38
C THR A 51 -11.12 -3.45 8.00
N GLU A 52 -11.58 -4.18 6.99
CA GLU A 52 -11.70 -3.65 5.62
C GLU A 52 -12.66 -2.46 5.57
N THR A 53 -12.26 -1.41 4.87
CA THR A 53 -13.10 -0.21 4.69
C THR A 53 -14.03 -0.30 3.48
N GLY A 54 -13.81 -1.29 2.60
CA GLY A 54 -14.42 -1.36 1.26
C GLY A 54 -13.87 -0.33 0.26
N LYS A 55 -12.88 0.48 0.65
CA LYS A 55 -12.20 1.44 -0.23
C LYS A 55 -10.93 0.85 -0.80
N ARG A 56 -10.59 1.27 -2.03
CA ARG A 56 -9.30 0.99 -2.66
C ARG A 56 -8.87 2.13 -3.58
N PHE A 57 -7.58 2.21 -3.87
CA PHE A 57 -7.13 2.98 -5.04
C PHE A 57 -7.32 2.13 -6.30
N ASP A 58 -7.83 2.73 -7.36
CA ASP A 58 -8.02 2.09 -8.65
C ASP A 58 -7.51 3.02 -9.75
N SER A 59 -6.44 2.62 -10.43
CA SER A 59 -5.88 3.42 -11.53
C SER A 59 -6.55 3.11 -12.88
N GLY A 60 -7.57 2.24 -12.93
CA GLY A 60 -8.19 1.74 -14.15
C GLY A 60 -7.43 0.58 -14.81
N GLY A 61 -6.43 0.01 -14.14
CA GLY A 61 -5.61 -1.09 -14.64
C GLY A 61 -4.95 -1.87 -13.48
N PRO A 62 -4.01 -2.79 -13.77
CA PRO A 62 -3.34 -3.55 -12.72
C PRO A 62 -2.55 -2.65 -11.77
N THR A 63 -2.88 -2.71 -10.48
CA THR A 63 -2.24 -1.94 -9.41
C THR A 63 -1.92 -2.83 -8.23
N ASN A 64 -0.64 -2.94 -7.89
CA ASN A 64 -0.15 -3.90 -6.91
C ASN A 64 0.92 -3.29 -6.01
N ASP A 65 1.17 -3.96 -4.89
CA ASP A 65 2.35 -3.78 -4.05
C ASP A 65 2.59 -2.34 -3.62
N PRO A 66 1.66 -1.78 -2.83
CA PRO A 66 1.69 -0.38 -2.42
C PRO A 66 2.86 -0.09 -1.49
N GLY A 67 3.44 1.10 -1.65
CA GLY A 67 4.26 1.76 -0.65
C GLY A 67 3.70 3.16 -0.41
N VAL A 68 3.27 3.46 0.81
CA VAL A 68 2.65 4.74 1.16
C VAL A 68 3.50 5.46 2.21
N ALA A 69 3.65 6.77 2.04
CA ALA A 69 4.27 7.65 3.02
C ALA A 69 3.43 8.91 3.20
N LYS A 70 3.40 9.44 4.42
CA LYS A 70 2.85 10.77 4.70
C LYS A 70 3.93 11.83 4.44
N LEU A 71 3.58 12.88 3.72
CA LEU A 71 4.45 14.01 3.41
C LEU A 71 4.36 15.10 4.49
N SER A 72 5.34 16.02 4.48
CA SER A 72 5.44 17.09 5.48
C SER A 72 4.29 18.11 5.42
N ASP A 73 3.61 18.22 4.29
CA ASP A 73 2.43 19.08 4.11
C ASP A 73 1.11 18.41 4.56
N GLY A 74 1.19 17.17 5.08
CA GLY A 74 0.01 16.41 5.54
C GLY A 74 -0.64 15.56 4.45
N THR A 75 -0.18 15.62 3.21
CA THR A 75 -0.67 14.76 2.13
C THR A 75 -0.02 13.37 2.14
N TYR A 76 -0.51 12.47 1.30
CA TYR A 76 0.00 11.09 1.19
C TYR A 76 0.59 10.85 -0.20
N PHE A 77 1.76 10.25 -0.24
CA PHE A 77 2.43 9.80 -1.46
C PHE A 77 2.36 8.27 -1.52
N MET A 78 1.83 7.75 -2.62
CA MET A 78 1.75 6.31 -2.87
C MET A 78 2.56 5.97 -4.12
N VAL A 79 3.48 5.03 -3.96
CA VAL A 79 4.07 4.28 -5.06
C VAL A 79 3.40 2.92 -5.16
N TYR A 80 3.22 2.43 -6.38
CA TYR A 80 2.64 1.12 -6.64
C TYR A 80 3.24 0.54 -7.92
N LYS A 81 3.24 -0.79 -8.02
CA LYS A 81 3.60 -1.48 -9.25
C LYS A 81 2.37 -1.59 -10.15
N THR A 82 2.58 -1.40 -11.43
CA THR A 82 1.58 -1.55 -12.48
C THR A 82 2.24 -2.23 -13.67
N ASP A 83 1.46 -2.95 -14.48
CA ASP A 83 1.87 -3.21 -15.86
C ASP A 83 1.41 -2.03 -16.71
N ASP A 84 2.30 -1.47 -17.52
CA ASP A 84 2.03 -0.23 -18.25
C ASP A 84 0.99 -0.39 -19.37
N GLY A 85 0.46 -1.60 -19.59
CA GLY A 85 -0.45 -1.95 -20.70
C GLY A 85 0.04 -1.52 -22.09
N THR A 86 1.27 -0.97 -22.20
CA THR A 86 1.78 -0.27 -23.37
C THR A 86 3.17 -0.79 -23.66
N LYS A 87 3.31 -1.41 -24.84
CA LYS A 87 4.53 -1.22 -25.63
C LYS A 87 4.87 0.28 -25.54
N LYS A 88 6.05 0.61 -24.99
CA LYS A 88 6.62 1.97 -24.88
C LYS A 88 6.08 2.92 -25.95
N PRO A 89 5.88 4.24 -25.68
CA PRO A 89 5.66 5.20 -26.75
C PRO A 89 6.75 5.01 -27.82
N GLN A 90 6.38 4.50 -29.00
CA GLN A 90 7.27 4.54 -30.14
C GLN A 90 7.34 6.01 -30.53
N ASN A 91 8.50 6.63 -30.31
CA ASN A 91 8.88 7.83 -31.03
C ASN A 91 8.90 7.45 -32.53
N ASN A 92 7.79 7.63 -33.23
CA ASN A 92 7.85 7.70 -34.68
C ASN A 92 8.38 9.10 -35.02
N PRO A 93 9.62 9.24 -35.55
CA PRO A 93 10.03 10.51 -36.11
C PRO A 93 9.09 10.88 -37.26
N PRO A 94 8.85 12.18 -37.52
CA PRO A 94 8.04 12.61 -38.65
C PRO A 94 8.64 12.06 -39.95
N VAL A 95 7.80 11.45 -40.77
CA VAL A 95 8.17 11.06 -42.14
C VAL A 95 8.24 12.35 -42.95
N ASN A 96 9.40 12.60 -43.57
CA ASN A 96 9.62 13.70 -44.52
C ASN A 96 8.72 13.59 -45.75
#